data_AF-A0A6L3X2X8-F1
#
_entry.id   AF-A0A6L3X2X8-F1
#
_cell.length_a   1.000
_cell.length_b   1.000
_cell.length_c   1.000
_cell.angle_alpha   90.00
_cell.angle_beta   90.00
_cell.angle_gamma   90.00
#
_symmetry.space_group_name_H-M   'P 1'
#
loop_
_entity.id
_entity.type
_entity.pdbx_description
1 polymer ?
#
loop_
_entity_poly.entity_id
_entity_poly.type
_entity_poly.pdbx_seq_one_letter_code
_entity_poly.pdbx_strand_id
1 'polypeptide(L)'
;PAMGNSFGGVASYWQAFRSHPRLQGGFVWDWVDQALTKKAEDGTAFWAYGGDFGDKPNDRQFCLNGLVFPDRTPHPALYEAQRAQQFFTFTLVSTVPLVVEIQSEYLFRHTDNEYLRWSVARDGAVLASGETPLSVAPQETQRVEIPLPELDAEPGEVWLNVE
;
A
#
# COMPACT_ATOMS: atom_id res chain seq x y z
N PRO A 1 8.29 -10.80 9.02
CA PRO A 1 9.48 -10.96 8.16
C PRO A 1 9.06 -10.81 6.70
N ALA A 2 9.84 -10.12 5.87
CA ALA A 2 9.55 -9.93 4.44
C ALA A 2 10.45 -10.79 3.52
N MET A 3 11.01 -11.88 4.06
CA MET A 3 11.86 -12.83 3.34
C MET A 3 11.14 -13.49 2.15
N GLY A 4 11.62 -13.21 0.93
CA GLY A 4 11.08 -13.76 -0.30
C GLY A 4 9.59 -13.41 -0.51
N ASN A 5 8.80 -14.37 -0.97
CA ASN A 5 7.34 -14.19 -1.07
C ASN A 5 6.70 -14.43 0.30
N SER A 6 6.54 -13.35 1.07
CA SER A 6 6.08 -13.40 2.46
C SER A 6 5.22 -12.18 2.79
N PHE A 7 5.30 -11.69 4.03
CA PHE A 7 4.60 -10.49 4.51
C PHE A 7 3.06 -10.59 4.53
N GLY A 8 2.54 -11.82 4.53
CA GLY A 8 1.12 -12.09 4.68
C GLY A 8 0.55 -11.62 6.03
N GLY A 9 -0.71 -11.19 6.04
CA GLY A 9 -1.43 -10.81 7.25
C GLY A 9 -1.15 -9.40 7.78
N VAL A 10 -0.37 -8.57 7.07
CA VAL A 10 -0.08 -7.19 7.49
C VAL A 10 -1.36 -6.36 7.74
N ALA A 11 -2.40 -6.56 6.93
CA ALA A 11 -3.68 -5.88 7.09
C ALA A 11 -4.35 -6.20 8.44
N SER A 12 -4.30 -7.46 8.90
CA SER A 12 -4.84 -7.87 10.20
C SER A 12 -4.07 -7.25 11.36
N TYR A 13 -2.74 -7.17 11.27
CA TYR A 13 -1.92 -6.47 12.27
C TYR A 13 -2.27 -4.99 12.33
N TRP A 14 -2.38 -4.34 11.17
CA TRP A 14 -2.68 -2.91 11.13
C TRP A 14 -4.09 -2.59 11.64
N GLN A 15 -5.07 -3.46 11.34
CA GLN A 15 -6.40 -3.39 11.95
C GLN A 15 -6.34 -3.55 13.48
N ALA A 16 -5.50 -4.44 14.00
CA ALA A 16 -5.30 -4.58 15.44
C ALA A 16 -4.71 -3.31 16.07
N PHE A 17 -3.74 -2.68 15.42
CA PHE A 17 -3.15 -1.41 15.86
C PHE A 17 -4.18 -0.28 15.91
N ARG A 18 -5.04 -0.18 14.90
CA ARG A 18 -6.14 0.80 14.87
C ARG A 18 -7.18 0.56 15.97
N SER A 19 -7.47 -0.70 16.30
CA SER A 19 -8.55 -1.06 17.24
C SER A 19 -8.13 -1.13 18.71
N HIS A 20 -6.82 -1.24 19.00
CA HIS A 20 -6.32 -1.40 20.36
C HIS A 20 -5.32 -0.29 20.71
N PRO A 21 -5.73 0.75 21.48
CA PRO A 21 -4.89 1.93 21.75
C PRO A 21 -3.53 1.67 22.40
N ARG A 22 -3.35 0.51 23.04
CA ARG A 22 -2.06 0.11 23.64
C ARG A 22 -1.08 -0.49 22.62
N LEU A 23 -1.54 -0.84 21.42
CA LEU A 23 -0.69 -1.33 20.34
C LEU A 23 -0.31 -0.16 19.43
N GLN A 24 0.94 0.27 19.49
CA GLN A 24 1.41 1.48 18.80
C GLN A 24 2.03 1.20 17.42
N GLY A 25 1.81 0.02 16.87
CA GLY A 25 2.44 -0.42 15.62
C GLY A 25 3.60 -1.39 15.85
N GLY A 26 4.52 -1.40 14.88
CA GLY A 26 5.71 -2.25 14.89
C GLY A 26 6.62 -1.92 13.71
N PHE A 27 7.79 -2.57 13.69
CA PHE A 27 8.79 -2.40 12.64
C PHE A 27 8.84 -3.64 11.75
N VAL A 28 8.82 -3.43 10.44
CA VAL A 28 8.99 -4.53 9.48
C VAL A 28 10.44 -4.98 9.47
N TRP A 29 10.64 -6.30 9.53
CA TRP A 29 11.94 -6.93 9.34
C TRP A 29 12.03 -7.51 7.92
N ASP A 30 12.88 -7.01 7.03
CA ASP A 30 13.67 -5.78 7.13
C ASP A 30 13.46 -4.87 5.91
N TRP A 31 14.24 -3.79 5.81
CA TRP A 31 14.05 -2.82 4.73
C TRP A 31 14.58 -3.36 3.40
N VAL A 32 15.85 -3.80 3.35
CA VAL A 32 16.57 -4.11 2.12
C VAL A 32 17.29 -5.44 2.22
N ASP A 33 17.20 -6.23 1.15
CA ASP A 33 17.97 -7.46 0.99
C ASP A 33 19.48 -7.23 1.05
N GLN A 34 20.16 -7.99 1.90
CA GLN A 34 21.60 -7.90 2.12
C GLN A 34 22.34 -8.86 1.18
N ALA A 35 22.26 -8.60 -0.12
CA ALA A 35 22.98 -9.35 -1.13
C ALA A 35 24.15 -8.56 -1.72
N LEU A 36 25.18 -9.28 -2.18
CA LEU A 36 26.30 -8.71 -2.92
C LEU A 36 26.19 -9.08 -4.40
N THR A 37 26.47 -8.15 -5.31
CA THR A 37 26.50 -8.49 -6.74
C THR A 37 27.74 -9.31 -7.06
N LYS A 38 27.54 -10.50 -7.66
CA LYS A 38 28.59 -11.37 -8.20
C LYS A 38 28.32 -11.66 -9.68
N LYS A 39 29.35 -12.07 -10.42
CA LYS A 39 29.21 -12.53 -11.81
C LYS A 39 29.43 -14.03 -11.91
N ALA A 40 28.59 -14.70 -12.68
CA ALA A 40 28.80 -16.09 -13.08
C ALA A 40 29.90 -16.21 -14.16
N GLU A 41 30.27 -17.43 -14.52
CA GLU A 41 31.33 -17.69 -15.52
C GLU A 41 31.00 -17.12 -16.92
N ASP A 42 29.71 -17.05 -17.25
CA ASP A 42 29.20 -16.45 -18.48
C ASP A 42 29.13 -14.91 -18.44
N GLY A 43 29.51 -14.29 -17.32
CA GLY A 43 29.47 -12.85 -17.09
C GLY A 43 28.14 -12.31 -16.55
N THR A 44 27.11 -13.14 -16.41
CA THR A 44 25.80 -12.75 -15.89
C THR A 44 25.91 -12.29 -14.43
N ALA A 45 25.42 -11.09 -14.13
CA ALA A 45 25.37 -10.57 -12.77
C ALA A 45 24.20 -11.20 -12.00
N PHE A 46 24.44 -11.56 -10.74
CA PHE A 46 23.43 -12.07 -9.82
C PHE A 46 23.66 -11.55 -8.40
N TRP A 47 22.63 -11.62 -7.57
CA TRP A 47 22.71 -11.30 -6.15
C TRP A 47 23.11 -12.54 -5.35
N ALA A 48 24.30 -12.49 -4.79
CA ALA A 48 24.91 -13.56 -4.00
C ALA A 48 24.64 -13.37 -2.50
N TYR A 49 24.55 -14.49 -1.78
CA TYR A 49 24.33 -14.55 -0.34
C TYR A 49 25.27 -15.59 0.32
N GLY A 50 25.05 -15.92 1.59
CA GLY A 50 25.92 -16.85 2.33
C GLY A 50 26.12 -18.19 1.60
N GLY A 51 27.37 -18.65 1.51
CA GLY A 51 27.74 -19.86 0.76
C GLY A 51 28.18 -19.62 -0.68
N ASP A 52 27.84 -18.48 -1.30
CA ASP A 52 28.31 -18.14 -2.65
C ASP A 52 29.77 -17.68 -2.69
N PHE A 53 30.42 -17.54 -1.52
CA PHE A 53 31.80 -17.11 -1.36
C PHE A 53 32.72 -18.23 -0.86
N GLY A 54 32.23 -19.48 -0.79
CA GLY A 54 32.97 -20.62 -0.26
C GLY A 54 33.12 -20.61 1.27
N ASP A 55 32.41 -19.70 1.94
CA ASP A 55 32.41 -19.47 3.37
C ASP A 55 31.72 -20.61 4.16
N LYS A 56 32.34 -20.98 5.29
CA LYS A 56 31.84 -21.95 6.27
C LYS A 56 32.22 -21.52 7.69
N PRO A 57 31.27 -21.34 8.62
CA PRO A 57 29.83 -21.55 8.48
C PRO A 57 29.12 -20.44 7.67
N ASN A 58 27.88 -20.70 7.23
CA ASN A 58 26.98 -19.72 6.60
C ASN A 58 25.50 -20.05 6.85
N ASP A 59 24.65 -19.02 6.83
CA ASP A 59 23.18 -19.12 7.00
C ASP A 59 22.40 -18.90 5.69
N ARG A 60 23.08 -19.09 4.55
CA ARG A 60 22.51 -19.02 3.20
C ARG A 60 21.71 -17.73 2.94
N GLN A 61 20.53 -17.84 2.33
CA GLN A 61 19.71 -16.73 1.88
C GLN A 61 18.94 -16.01 3.01
N PHE A 62 19.17 -16.35 4.28
CA PHE A 62 18.51 -15.73 5.42
C PHE A 62 18.84 -14.24 5.59
N CYS A 63 19.77 -13.69 4.80
CA CYS A 63 20.07 -12.27 4.72
C CYS A 63 19.20 -11.50 3.69
N LEU A 64 18.32 -12.19 2.96
CA LEU A 64 17.43 -11.62 1.95
C LEU A 64 15.99 -11.47 2.51
N ASN A 65 15.79 -10.49 3.39
CA ASN A 65 14.54 -10.28 4.13
C ASN A 65 13.80 -8.97 3.83
N GLY A 66 14.19 -8.26 2.77
CA GLY A 66 13.81 -6.89 2.51
C GLY A 66 12.39 -6.73 2.00
N LEU A 67 11.82 -5.56 2.23
CA LEU A 67 10.71 -5.03 1.43
C LEU A 67 11.19 -4.55 0.05
N VAL A 68 12.49 -4.34 -0.12
CA VAL A 68 13.11 -3.99 -1.40
C VAL A 68 14.31 -4.88 -1.72
N PHE A 69 14.54 -5.09 -3.01
CA PHE A 69 15.72 -5.76 -3.55
C PHE A 69 17.01 -4.99 -3.20
N PRO A 70 18.20 -5.59 -3.38
CA PRO A 70 19.48 -4.93 -3.08
C PRO A 70 19.70 -3.60 -3.83
N ASP A 71 19.09 -3.42 -4.98
CA ASP A 71 19.13 -2.18 -5.77
C ASP A 71 18.03 -1.16 -5.41
N ARG A 72 17.23 -1.46 -4.37
CA ARG A 72 16.07 -0.71 -3.87
C ARG A 72 14.82 -0.78 -4.75
N THR A 73 14.80 -1.67 -5.73
CA THR A 73 13.56 -2.00 -6.45
C THR A 73 12.55 -2.62 -5.48
N PRO A 74 11.29 -2.14 -5.43
CA PRO A 74 10.26 -2.69 -4.53
C PRO A 74 9.96 -4.17 -4.73
N HIS A 75 9.84 -4.92 -3.64
CA HIS A 75 9.12 -6.20 -3.66
C HIS A 75 7.60 -5.92 -3.69
N PRO A 76 6.78 -6.87 -4.19
CA PRO A 76 5.31 -6.77 -4.10
C PRO A 76 4.81 -6.48 -2.67
N ALA A 77 5.47 -7.06 -1.66
CA ALA A 77 5.16 -6.84 -0.25
C ALA A 77 5.25 -5.36 0.21
N LEU A 78 6.08 -4.53 -0.45
CA LEU A 78 6.15 -3.10 -0.11
C LEU A 78 4.82 -2.39 -0.41
N TYR A 79 4.13 -2.76 -1.49
CA TYR A 79 2.85 -2.14 -1.85
C TYR A 79 1.74 -2.53 -0.86
N GLU A 80 1.77 -3.76 -0.33
CA GLU A 80 0.89 -4.19 0.76
C GLU A 80 1.16 -3.41 2.05
N ALA A 81 2.44 -3.18 2.37
CA ALA A 81 2.83 -2.35 3.51
C ALA A 81 2.34 -0.90 3.34
N GLN A 82 2.57 -0.31 2.16
CA GLN A 82 2.13 1.03 1.81
C GLN A 82 0.61 1.18 1.94
N ARG A 83 -0.15 0.21 1.41
CA ARG A 83 -1.62 0.23 1.48
C ARG A 83 -2.12 0.07 2.91
N ALA A 84 -1.55 -0.83 3.70
CA ALA A 84 -1.96 -1.02 5.08
C ALA A 84 -1.71 0.24 5.93
N GLN A 85 -0.54 0.88 5.73
CA GLN A 85 -0.03 1.99 6.55
C GLN A 85 -0.43 3.39 6.08
N GLN A 86 -1.24 3.51 5.03
CA GLN A 86 -1.68 4.80 4.53
C GLN A 86 -2.44 5.60 5.60
N PHE A 87 -2.30 6.93 5.57
CA PHE A 87 -2.90 7.84 6.55
C PHE A 87 -4.36 8.21 6.27
N PHE A 88 -4.91 7.81 5.13
CA PHE A 88 -6.32 8.05 4.81
C PHE A 88 -7.07 6.74 4.70
N THR A 89 -8.21 6.65 5.35
CA THR A 89 -9.14 5.53 5.14
C THR A 89 -10.40 6.05 4.47
N PHE A 90 -11.02 5.18 3.68
CA PHE A 90 -12.16 5.52 2.83
C PHE A 90 -13.29 4.55 3.13
N THR A 91 -14.47 5.08 3.40
CA THR A 91 -15.68 4.30 3.63
C THR A 91 -16.78 4.75 2.68
N LEU A 92 -17.37 3.83 1.92
CA LEU A 92 -18.57 4.10 1.14
C LEU A 92 -19.76 4.20 2.11
N VAL A 93 -20.34 5.39 2.24
CA VAL A 93 -21.44 5.68 3.18
C VAL A 93 -22.80 5.47 2.52
N SER A 94 -22.93 5.87 1.25
CA SER A 94 -24.17 5.81 0.49
C SER A 94 -23.88 5.73 -1.01
N THR A 95 -24.77 5.11 -1.77
CA THR A 95 -24.73 5.08 -3.24
C THR A 95 -25.75 6.02 -3.88
N VAL A 96 -26.77 6.47 -3.15
CA VAL A 96 -27.79 7.43 -3.62
C VAL A 96 -28.15 8.40 -2.49
N PRO A 97 -27.56 9.61 -2.43
CA PRO A 97 -26.46 10.09 -3.28
C PRO A 97 -25.16 9.30 -3.03
N LEU A 98 -24.21 9.34 -3.96
CA LEU A 98 -22.92 8.67 -3.80
C LEU A 98 -22.05 9.47 -2.82
N VAL A 99 -21.79 8.90 -1.64
CA VAL A 99 -21.05 9.56 -0.57
C VAL A 99 -19.91 8.69 -0.06
N VAL A 100 -18.71 9.24 -0.06
CA VAL A 100 -17.51 8.64 0.55
C VAL A 100 -17.12 9.44 1.78
N GLU A 101 -16.82 8.74 2.88
CA GLU A 101 -16.20 9.32 4.06
C GLU A 101 -14.70 9.06 4.02
N ILE A 102 -13.92 10.11 4.21
CA ILE A 102 -12.47 10.12 4.26
C ILE A 102 -12.08 10.42 5.70
N GLN A 103 -11.34 9.53 6.33
CA GLN A 103 -10.80 9.74 7.67
C GLN A 103 -9.30 10.02 7.59
N SER A 104 -8.84 11.06 8.28
CA SER A 104 -7.41 11.29 8.48
C SER A 104 -6.90 10.54 9.71
N GLU A 105 -5.85 9.75 9.54
CA GLU A 105 -5.10 9.12 10.64
C GLU A 105 -3.87 9.95 11.04
N TYR A 106 -3.67 11.14 10.46
CA TYR A 106 -2.65 12.06 10.95
C TYR A 106 -2.97 12.47 12.40
N LEU A 107 -1.93 12.58 13.22
CA LEU A 107 -2.07 13.01 14.62
C LEU A 107 -1.95 14.53 14.81
N PHE A 108 -1.22 15.22 13.92
CA PHE A 108 -0.85 16.63 14.12
C PHE A 108 -1.02 17.51 12.89
N ARG A 109 -1.12 16.91 11.70
CA ARG A 109 -1.15 17.63 10.43
C ARG A 109 -2.56 17.62 9.83
N HIS A 110 -3.05 18.82 9.52
CA HIS A 110 -4.24 19.04 8.71
C HIS A 110 -3.91 18.80 7.23
N THR A 111 -4.88 18.34 6.43
CA THR A 111 -4.69 18.23 4.98
C THR A 111 -4.74 19.60 4.33
N ASP A 112 -3.70 19.98 3.60
CA ASP A 112 -3.57 21.30 2.99
C ASP A 112 -3.06 21.26 1.55
N ASN A 113 -2.74 20.06 1.04
CA ASN A 113 -2.28 19.84 -0.32
C ASN A 113 -2.78 18.51 -0.92
N GLU A 114 -3.68 17.80 -0.23
CA GLU A 114 -4.27 16.55 -0.69
C GLU A 114 -5.58 16.78 -1.45
N TYR A 115 -5.81 15.93 -2.44
CA TYR A 115 -7.04 15.86 -3.21
C TYR A 115 -7.54 14.43 -3.18
N LEU A 116 -8.84 14.25 -2.96
CA LEU A 116 -9.51 13.01 -3.30
C LEU A 116 -9.64 12.97 -4.81
N ARG A 117 -8.99 12.02 -5.47
CA ARG A 117 -9.29 11.69 -6.86
C ARG A 117 -10.19 10.48 -6.88
N TRP A 118 -11.22 10.54 -7.72
CA TRP A 118 -12.16 9.45 -7.85
C TRP A 118 -12.44 9.14 -9.31
N SER A 119 -12.75 7.88 -9.57
CA SER A 119 -13.24 7.44 -10.87
C SER A 119 -14.30 6.36 -10.68
N VAL A 120 -15.33 6.38 -11.53
CA VAL A 120 -16.28 5.29 -11.68
C VAL A 120 -16.00 4.63 -13.01
N ALA A 121 -15.75 3.32 -12.99
CA ALA A 121 -15.44 2.55 -14.17
C ALA A 121 -16.37 1.34 -14.31
N ARG A 122 -16.74 1.00 -15.54
CA ARG A 122 -17.45 -0.25 -15.89
C ARG A 122 -16.51 -1.13 -16.69
N ASP A 123 -16.22 -2.33 -16.20
CA ASP A 123 -15.33 -3.30 -16.84
C ASP A 123 -13.98 -2.67 -17.27
N GLY A 124 -13.45 -1.75 -16.45
CA GLY A 124 -12.20 -1.02 -16.70
C GLY A 124 -12.33 0.26 -17.55
N ALA A 125 -13.48 0.53 -18.18
CA ALA A 125 -13.74 1.77 -18.90
C ALA A 125 -14.25 2.87 -17.95
N VAL A 126 -13.52 3.99 -17.85
CA VAL A 126 -13.89 5.13 -17.00
C VAL A 126 -15.15 5.82 -17.57
N LEU A 127 -16.20 5.88 -16.75
CA LEU A 127 -17.48 6.54 -17.06
C LEU A 127 -17.50 7.99 -16.57
N ALA A 128 -16.95 8.22 -15.38
CA ALA A 128 -16.86 9.53 -14.75
C ALA A 128 -15.63 9.59 -13.86
N SER A 129 -15.06 10.78 -13.70
CA SER A 129 -13.96 11.03 -12.78
C SER A 129 -13.96 12.47 -12.31
N GLY A 130 -13.27 12.73 -11.21
CA GLY A 130 -13.12 14.08 -10.70
C GLY A 130 -12.13 14.13 -9.55
N GLU A 131 -11.94 15.35 -9.06
CA GLU A 131 -11.10 15.63 -7.91
C GLU A 131 -11.82 16.55 -6.94
N THR A 132 -11.53 16.40 -5.65
CA THR A 132 -12.06 17.26 -4.60
C THR A 132 -10.95 17.56 -3.60
N PRO A 133 -10.60 18.84 -3.34
CA PRO A 133 -9.59 19.16 -2.35
C PRO A 133 -10.04 18.66 -0.96
N LEU A 134 -9.11 18.06 -0.23
CA LEU A 134 -9.34 17.60 1.12
C LEU A 134 -8.97 18.66 2.14
N SER A 135 -9.84 18.86 3.12
CA SER A 135 -9.64 19.76 4.24
C SER A 135 -10.08 19.06 5.52
N VAL A 136 -9.32 18.05 5.92
CA VAL A 136 -9.55 17.18 7.07
C VAL A 136 -8.54 17.51 8.15
N ALA A 137 -9.04 17.80 9.35
CA ALA A 137 -8.20 17.97 10.53
C ALA A 137 -7.60 16.61 10.97
N PRO A 138 -6.50 16.62 11.76
CA PRO A 138 -5.94 15.40 12.30
C PRO A 138 -7.00 14.59 13.05
N GLN A 139 -7.06 13.28 12.79
CA GLN A 139 -8.00 12.34 13.43
C GLN A 139 -9.48 12.57 13.13
N GLU A 140 -9.83 13.51 12.25
CA GLU A 140 -11.22 13.83 11.87
C GLU A 140 -11.64 13.16 10.56
N THR A 141 -12.92 13.31 10.22
CA THR A 141 -13.49 12.83 8.96
C THR A 141 -14.08 13.96 8.12
N GLN A 142 -14.06 13.76 6.79
CA GLN A 142 -14.77 14.59 5.83
C GLN A 142 -15.63 13.67 4.94
N ARG A 143 -16.89 14.05 4.73
CA ARG A 143 -17.77 13.39 3.76
C ARG A 143 -17.77 14.17 2.46
N VAL A 144 -17.56 13.46 1.35
CA VAL A 144 -17.60 14.01 0.01
C VAL A 144 -18.74 13.31 -0.73
N GLU A 145 -19.71 14.11 -1.17
CA GLU A 145 -20.69 13.69 -2.15
C GLU A 145 -20.04 13.76 -3.53
N ILE A 146 -19.98 12.61 -4.21
CA ILE A 146 -19.41 12.51 -5.55
C ILE A 146 -20.49 12.88 -6.57
N PRO A 147 -20.32 13.96 -7.35
CA PRO A 147 -21.28 14.34 -8.36
C PRO A 147 -21.18 13.38 -9.55
N LEU A 148 -21.99 12.33 -9.55
CA LEU A 148 -22.11 11.43 -10.69
C LEU A 148 -23.20 11.90 -11.66
N PRO A 149 -22.93 11.87 -12.98
CA PRO A 149 -24.00 11.95 -13.96
C PRO A 149 -24.90 10.71 -13.84
N GLU A 150 -26.13 10.79 -14.36
CA GLU A 150 -26.92 9.59 -14.59
C GLU A 150 -26.12 8.65 -15.50
N LEU A 151 -25.98 7.41 -15.05
CA LEU A 151 -25.28 6.36 -15.80
C LEU A 151 -26.33 5.49 -16.49
N ASP A 152 -26.12 5.21 -17.76
CA ASP A 152 -26.97 4.27 -18.50
C ASP A 152 -26.93 2.89 -17.86
N ALA A 153 -28.10 2.26 -17.76
CA ALA A 153 -28.25 0.91 -17.24
C ALA A 153 -27.76 -0.10 -18.30
N GLU A 154 -26.48 -0.46 -18.23
CA GLU A 154 -25.88 -1.51 -19.05
C GLU A 154 -25.28 -2.62 -18.17
N PRO A 155 -25.14 -3.85 -18.71
CA PRO A 155 -24.44 -4.94 -18.01
C PRO A 155 -22.97 -4.58 -17.72
N GLY A 156 -22.39 -5.22 -16.69
CA GLY A 156 -20.98 -5.09 -16.33
C GLY A 156 -20.78 -4.81 -14.84
N GLU A 157 -19.55 -4.96 -14.36
CA GLU A 157 -19.19 -4.61 -12.99
C GLU A 157 -18.80 -3.13 -12.91
N VAL A 158 -19.41 -2.41 -11.98
CA VAL A 158 -19.13 -0.98 -11.74
C VAL A 158 -18.29 -0.84 -10.49
N TRP A 159 -17.15 -0.17 -10.62
CA TRP A 159 -16.18 0.07 -9.57
C TRP A 159 -16.05 1.56 -9.30
N LEU A 160 -16.11 1.95 -8.03
CA LEU A 160 -15.66 3.26 -7.56
C LEU A 160 -14.21 3.11 -7.08
N ASN A 161 -13.30 3.81 -7.73
CA ASN A 161 -11.91 3.94 -7.28
C ASN A 161 -11.73 5.30 -6.60
N VAL A 162 -11.00 5.32 -5.50
CA VAL A 162 -10.62 6.53 -4.75
C VAL A 162 -9.14 6.46 -4.39
N GLU A 163 -8.43 7.57 -4.57
CA GLU A 163 -7.01 7.74 -4.21
C GLU A 163 -6.72 9.14 -3.66
#